data_AF-A0A6J0BRE2-F1
#
_entry.id   AF-A0A6J0BRE2-F1
#
_cell.length_a   1.000
_cell.length_b   1.000
_cell.length_c   1.000
_cell.angle_alpha   90.00
_cell.angle_beta   90.00
_cell.angle_gamma   90.00
#
_symmetry.space_group_name_H-M   'P 1'
#
loop_
_entity.id
_entity.type
_entity.pdbx_description
1 polymer ?
#
loop_
_entity_poly.entity_id
_entity_poly.type
_entity_poly.pdbx_seq_one_letter_code
_entity_poly.pdbx_strand_id
1 'polypeptide(L)'
;MDFGFSSYHNGGPAREQDFGRLSQSIGTSILKISQNVSSMQRMVNQLGGSTDSQELRNKLHQIQHYTQQLAKDTSIHLRDLANLASNAGSNSPGEQRQQKMQRERLQDEFTAALNSFQSVQRLAASKEKEMVRKAKANAGISPFGDKKQETLIELQDNRTQRQIQQQQLQEEQNLRMLEEHEASIRQLESDISDVNQIFKELGALVHEQGEMVDSIEASVERTEVFVSEGAQQLRQASTYQTKLRKKKCVLIVIGAVVLSILIGIIVWQTS
;
A
#
# COMPACT_ATOMS: atom_id res chain seq x y z
N MET A 1 55.82 -10.02 19.51
CA MET A 1 54.79 -10.66 18.68
C MET A 1 53.53 -10.70 19.51
N ASP A 2 52.73 -9.64 19.44
CA ASP A 2 51.42 -9.59 20.13
C ASP A 2 50.36 -10.11 19.17
N PHE A 3 49.81 -11.28 19.50
CA PHE A 3 48.66 -11.85 18.80
C PHE A 3 47.40 -11.14 19.29
N GLY A 4 46.91 -10.18 18.49
CA GLY A 4 45.60 -9.58 18.67
C GLY A 4 44.51 -10.62 18.44
N PHE A 5 43.80 -11.00 19.51
CA PHE A 5 42.55 -11.74 19.41
C PHE A 5 41.47 -10.82 18.81
N SER A 6 41.21 -11.00 17.52
CA SER A 6 40.06 -10.39 16.84
C SER A 6 38.78 -10.97 17.43
N SER A 7 37.99 -10.13 18.10
CA SER A 7 36.72 -10.51 18.68
C SER A 7 35.71 -10.79 17.57
N TYR A 8 35.31 -12.05 17.42
CA TYR A 8 34.30 -12.47 16.47
C TYR A 8 32.97 -11.76 16.75
N HIS A 9 32.50 -11.11 15.68
CA HIS A 9 31.31 -10.29 15.59
C HIS A 9 30.04 -11.13 15.87
N ASN A 10 29.45 -10.97 17.05
CA ASN A 10 28.18 -11.59 17.46
C ASN A 10 26.98 -10.85 16.84
N GLY A 11 26.86 -10.87 15.50
CA GLY A 11 25.82 -10.14 14.75
C GLY A 11 24.80 -11.00 13.99
N GLY A 12 25.05 -12.31 13.85
CA GLY A 12 24.19 -13.25 13.09
C GLY A 12 22.73 -13.33 13.55
N PRO A 13 22.43 -13.59 14.83
CA PRO A 13 21.04 -13.81 15.29
C PRO A 13 20.20 -12.53 15.31
N ALA A 14 20.83 -11.34 15.40
CA ALA A 14 20.12 -10.07 15.32
C ALA A 14 19.72 -9.76 13.86
N ARG A 15 20.62 -9.98 12.91
CA ARG A 15 20.37 -9.73 11.47
C ARG A 15 19.33 -10.66 10.87
N GLU A 16 19.33 -11.93 11.26
CA GLU A 16 18.32 -12.90 10.82
C GLU A 16 16.92 -12.52 11.34
N GLN A 17 16.84 -12.02 12.58
CA GLN A 17 15.60 -11.48 13.14
C GLN A 17 15.13 -10.23 12.41
N ASP A 18 16.05 -9.34 12.00
CA ASP A 18 15.71 -8.13 11.26
C ASP A 18 15.23 -8.44 9.84
N PHE A 19 15.87 -9.39 9.14
CA PHE A 19 15.42 -9.88 7.84
C PHE A 19 14.02 -10.49 7.93
N GLY A 20 13.78 -11.36 8.91
CA GLY A 20 12.47 -11.98 9.13
C GLY A 20 11.37 -10.96 9.43
N ARG A 21 11.67 -9.94 10.26
CA ARG A 21 10.73 -8.86 10.59
C ARG A 21 10.39 -8.00 9.38
N LEU A 22 11.39 -7.57 8.62
CA LEU A 22 11.20 -6.80 7.38
C LEU A 22 10.39 -7.59 6.36
N SER A 23 10.75 -8.85 6.13
CA SER A 23 10.03 -9.73 5.21
C SER A 23 8.55 -9.89 5.60
N GLN A 24 8.26 -10.08 6.88
CA GLN A 24 6.88 -10.17 7.37
C GLN A 24 6.12 -8.84 7.24
N SER A 25 6.79 -7.72 7.49
CA SER A 25 6.23 -6.37 7.33
C SER A 25 5.87 -6.09 5.87
N ILE A 26 6.76 -6.45 4.93
CA ILE A 26 6.54 -6.34 3.48
C ILE A 26 5.32 -7.19 3.08
N GLY A 27 5.28 -8.47 3.45
CA GLY A 27 4.14 -9.34 3.12
C GLY A 27 2.80 -8.82 3.65
N THR A 28 2.80 -8.27 4.86
CA THR A 28 1.60 -7.64 5.45
C THR A 28 1.18 -6.38 4.68
N SER A 29 2.15 -5.59 4.22
CA SER A 29 1.91 -4.37 3.45
C SER A 29 1.36 -4.69 2.06
N ILE A 30 1.92 -5.69 1.37
CA ILE A 30 1.42 -6.20 0.08
C ILE A 30 -0.04 -6.64 0.19
N LEU A 31 -0.39 -7.40 1.23
CA LEU A 31 -1.77 -7.85 1.42
C LEU A 31 -2.72 -6.67 1.61
N LYS A 32 -2.34 -5.69 2.43
CA LYS A 32 -3.12 -4.46 2.63
C LYS A 32 -3.29 -3.66 1.34
N ILE A 33 -2.24 -3.55 0.52
CA ILE A 33 -2.31 -2.92 -0.80
C ILE A 33 -3.37 -3.65 -1.65
N SER A 34 -3.29 -4.98 -1.75
CA SER A 34 -4.26 -5.78 -2.52
C SER A 34 -5.70 -5.59 -2.03
N GLN A 35 -5.93 -5.61 -0.71
CA GLN A 35 -7.26 -5.36 -0.11
C GLN A 35 -7.79 -3.95 -0.40
N ASN A 36 -6.92 -2.95 -0.32
CA ASN A 36 -7.26 -1.57 -0.66
C ASN A 36 -7.61 -1.46 -2.15
N VAL A 37 -6.84 -2.09 -3.03
CA VAL A 37 -7.08 -2.12 -4.48
C VAL A 37 -8.45 -2.70 -4.80
N SER A 38 -8.82 -3.85 -4.22
CA SER A 38 -10.17 -4.42 -4.40
C SER A 38 -11.27 -3.47 -3.91
N SER A 39 -11.01 -2.75 -2.81
CA SER A 39 -11.98 -1.80 -2.26
C SER A 39 -12.11 -0.56 -3.14
N MET A 40 -10.99 0.01 -3.61
CA MET A 40 -10.96 1.12 -4.56
C MET A 40 -11.67 0.75 -5.86
N GLN A 41 -11.43 -0.44 -6.41
CA GLN A 41 -12.11 -0.91 -7.62
C GLN A 41 -13.63 -0.90 -7.47
N ARG A 42 -14.16 -1.34 -6.32
CA ARG A 42 -15.60 -1.27 -6.03
C ARG A 42 -16.10 0.17 -5.95
N MET A 43 -15.37 1.05 -5.27
CA MET A 43 -15.75 2.46 -5.13
C MET A 43 -15.72 3.19 -6.48
N VAL A 44 -14.68 2.99 -7.28
CA VAL A 44 -14.53 3.57 -8.62
C VAL A 44 -15.65 3.11 -9.55
N ASN A 45 -16.08 1.85 -9.46
CA ASN A 45 -17.22 1.35 -10.24
C ASN A 45 -18.57 1.94 -9.81
N GLN A 46 -18.67 2.44 -8.58
CA GLN A 46 -19.86 3.13 -8.07
C GLN A 46 -19.89 4.63 -8.43
N LEU A 47 -18.75 5.21 -8.84
CA LEU A 47 -18.68 6.60 -9.30
C LEU A 47 -19.52 6.81 -10.57
N GLY A 48 -20.36 7.84 -10.56
CA GLY A 48 -21.29 8.15 -11.64
C GLY A 48 -22.56 7.28 -11.69
N GLY A 49 -22.76 6.40 -10.71
CA GLY A 49 -24.00 5.65 -10.50
C GLY A 49 -24.98 6.34 -9.53
N SER A 50 -26.10 5.68 -9.22
CA SER A 50 -27.10 6.17 -8.25
C SER A 50 -26.62 6.22 -6.79
N THR A 51 -25.46 5.63 -6.50
CA THR A 51 -24.82 5.57 -5.17
C THR A 51 -23.62 6.51 -5.04
N ASP A 52 -23.36 7.33 -6.06
CA ASP A 52 -22.31 8.34 -6.02
C ASP A 52 -22.61 9.36 -4.91
N SER A 53 -21.61 9.60 -4.06
CA SER A 53 -21.73 10.51 -2.92
C SER A 53 -20.38 11.15 -2.62
N GLN A 54 -20.41 12.34 -2.03
CA GLN A 54 -19.18 13.02 -1.60
C GLN A 54 -18.41 12.18 -0.56
N GLU A 55 -19.12 11.43 0.28
CA GLU A 55 -18.50 10.53 1.27
C GLU A 55 -17.73 9.38 0.59
N LEU A 56 -18.29 8.77 -0.46
CA LEU A 56 -17.64 7.73 -1.25
C LEU A 56 -16.35 8.25 -1.89
N ARG A 57 -16.40 9.46 -2.45
CA ARG A 57 -15.25 10.14 -3.08
C ARG A 57 -14.16 10.43 -2.05
N ASN A 58 -14.52 10.98 -0.89
CA ASN A 58 -13.57 11.23 0.20
C ASN A 58 -12.89 9.94 0.68
N LYS A 59 -13.66 8.85 0.85
CA LYS A 59 -13.11 7.53 1.22
C LYS A 59 -12.17 6.97 0.14
N LEU A 60 -12.53 7.12 -1.13
CA LEU A 60 -11.68 6.70 -2.25
C LEU A 60 -10.34 7.45 -2.21
N HIS A 61 -10.35 8.77 -2.06
CA HIS A 61 -9.12 9.57 -1.93
C HIS A 61 -8.27 9.14 -0.72
N GLN A 62 -8.89 8.89 0.43
CA GLN A 62 -8.18 8.46 1.63
C GLN A 62 -7.49 7.10 1.42
N ILE A 63 -8.20 6.12 0.85
CA ILE A 63 -7.64 4.79 0.60
C ILE A 63 -6.58 4.85 -0.49
N GLN A 64 -6.75 5.66 -1.54
CA GLN A 64 -5.76 5.89 -2.57
C GLN A 64 -4.46 6.45 -1.96
N HIS A 65 -4.55 7.53 -1.17
CA HIS A 65 -3.40 8.15 -0.52
C HIS A 65 -2.70 7.18 0.43
N TYR A 66 -3.46 6.49 1.28
CA TYR A 66 -2.89 5.49 2.19
C TYR A 66 -2.20 4.35 1.45
N THR A 67 -2.78 3.87 0.33
CA THR A 67 -2.17 2.82 -0.50
C THR A 67 -0.89 3.32 -1.17
N GLN A 68 -0.85 4.59 -1.58
CA GLN A 68 0.35 5.22 -2.15
C GLN A 68 1.50 5.26 -1.13
N GLN A 69 1.23 5.69 0.10
CA GLN A 69 2.23 5.70 1.16
C GLN A 69 2.72 4.29 1.49
N LEU A 70 1.78 3.34 1.61
CA LEU A 70 2.11 1.96 1.89
C LEU A 70 2.97 1.34 0.78
N ALA A 71 2.73 1.67 -0.49
CA ALA A 71 3.55 1.26 -1.61
C ALA A 71 4.97 1.85 -1.54
N LYS A 72 5.13 3.14 -1.22
CA LYS A 72 6.43 3.78 -1.02
C LYS A 72 7.22 3.13 0.11
N ASP A 73 6.60 2.97 1.27
CA ASP A 73 7.23 2.32 2.44
C ASP A 73 7.64 0.86 2.12
N THR A 74 6.81 0.16 1.34
CA THR A 74 7.11 -1.22 0.92
C THR A 74 8.31 -1.28 -0.02
N SER A 75 8.48 -0.30 -0.94
CA SER A 75 9.67 -0.24 -1.81
C SER A 75 10.94 -0.03 -0.98
N ILE A 76 10.89 0.87 0.02
CA ILE A 76 12.01 1.14 0.92
C ILE A 76 12.38 -0.12 1.71
N HIS A 77 11.39 -0.77 2.34
CA HIS A 77 11.62 -2.01 3.08
C HIS A 77 12.18 -3.12 2.19
N LEU A 78 11.73 -3.24 0.94
CA LEU A 78 12.22 -4.25 0.01
C LEU A 78 13.68 -3.97 -0.40
N ARG A 79 14.05 -2.71 -0.59
CA ARG A 79 15.44 -2.30 -0.81
C ARG A 79 16.31 -2.60 0.41
N ASP A 80 15.83 -2.30 1.62
CA ASP A 80 16.55 -2.58 2.85
C ASP A 80 16.71 -4.10 3.06
N LEU A 81 15.69 -4.88 2.73
CA LEU A 81 15.75 -6.34 2.71
C LEU A 81 16.81 -6.84 1.71
N ALA A 82 16.91 -6.23 0.53
CA ALA A 82 17.94 -6.55 -0.46
C ALA A 82 19.35 -6.24 0.06
N ASN A 83 19.53 -5.10 0.73
CA ASN A 83 20.80 -4.71 1.36
C ASN A 83 21.21 -5.64 2.51
N LEU A 84 20.25 -6.14 3.30
CA LEU A 84 20.53 -7.12 4.36
C LEU A 84 20.96 -8.46 3.77
N ALA A 85 20.34 -8.89 2.68
CA ALA A 85 20.70 -10.12 1.98
C ALA A 85 22.08 -10.04 1.28
N SER A 86 22.47 -8.87 0.75
CA SER A 86 23.76 -8.70 0.07
C SER A 86 24.94 -8.53 1.04
N ASN A 87 24.73 -7.91 2.21
CA ASN A 87 25.76 -7.73 3.25
C ASN A 87 25.99 -8.99 4.12
N ALA A 88 25.38 -10.12 3.75
CA ALA A 88 25.40 -11.40 4.45
C ALA A 88 26.66 -12.25 4.19
N GLY A 89 27.83 -11.63 4.00
CA GLY A 89 29.09 -12.33 3.68
C GLY A 89 29.56 -13.37 4.72
N SER A 90 28.89 -13.43 5.89
CA SER A 90 29.12 -14.40 6.96
C SER A 90 28.06 -15.51 7.07
N ASN A 91 27.03 -15.51 6.23
CA ASN A 91 25.90 -16.46 6.32
C ASN A 91 26.22 -17.76 5.57
N SER A 92 25.63 -18.87 6.02
CA SER A 92 25.82 -20.15 5.33
C SER A 92 25.23 -20.11 3.90
N PRO A 93 25.78 -20.86 2.93
CA PRO A 93 25.26 -20.88 1.55
C PRO A 93 23.77 -21.25 1.47
N GLY A 94 23.27 -22.08 2.40
CA GLY A 94 21.86 -22.44 2.50
C GLY A 94 20.97 -21.28 2.92
N GLU A 95 21.43 -20.48 3.89
CA GLU A 95 20.70 -19.32 4.42
C GLU A 95 20.65 -18.18 3.39
N GLN A 96 21.75 -17.92 2.69
CA GLN A 96 21.79 -16.94 1.59
C GLN A 96 20.78 -17.30 0.48
N ARG A 97 20.69 -18.60 0.13
CA ARG A 97 19.70 -19.07 -0.85
C ARG A 97 18.26 -18.87 -0.36
N GLN A 98 17.97 -19.15 0.91
CA GLN A 98 16.65 -18.93 1.50
C GLN A 98 16.25 -17.46 1.49
N GLN A 99 17.15 -16.56 1.89
CA GLN A 99 16.91 -15.12 1.90
C GLN A 99 16.70 -14.58 0.48
N LYS A 100 17.49 -15.05 -0.50
CA LYS A 100 17.31 -14.70 -1.93
C LYS A 100 15.93 -15.11 -2.45
N MET A 101 15.54 -16.37 -2.24
CA MET A 101 14.22 -16.88 -2.68
C MET A 101 13.07 -16.11 -2.02
N GLN A 102 13.17 -15.80 -0.73
CA GLN A 102 12.13 -15.05 -0.02
C GLN A 102 12.01 -13.62 -0.53
N ARG A 103 13.14 -12.96 -0.83
CA ARG A 103 13.16 -11.62 -1.43
C ARG A 103 12.52 -11.62 -2.82
N GLU A 104 12.93 -12.53 -3.70
CA GLU A 104 12.39 -12.66 -5.06
C GLU A 104 10.88 -12.86 -5.03
N ARG A 105 10.40 -13.76 -4.16
CA ARG A 105 8.96 -13.97 -3.97
C ARG A 105 8.22 -12.70 -3.54
N LEU A 106 8.74 -11.98 -2.54
CA LEU A 106 8.10 -10.74 -2.07
C LEU A 106 8.11 -9.64 -3.14
N GLN A 107 9.17 -9.59 -3.94
CA GLN A 107 9.29 -8.67 -5.06
C GLN A 107 8.26 -8.96 -6.15
N ASP A 108 8.06 -10.23 -6.49
CA ASP A 108 7.03 -10.66 -7.46
C ASP A 108 5.62 -10.35 -6.95
N GLU A 109 5.32 -10.70 -5.68
CA GLU A 109 4.03 -10.40 -5.05
C GLU A 109 3.76 -8.88 -4.97
N PHE A 110 4.77 -8.07 -4.66
CA PHE A 110 4.65 -6.62 -4.62
C PHE A 110 4.44 -6.03 -6.02
N THR A 111 5.16 -6.53 -7.03
CA THR A 111 5.02 -6.13 -8.42
C THR A 111 3.61 -6.42 -8.94
N ALA A 112 3.05 -7.58 -8.62
CA ALA A 112 1.68 -7.92 -8.95
C ALA A 112 0.67 -6.96 -8.30
N ALA A 113 0.82 -6.70 -7.00
CA ALA A 113 -0.05 -5.78 -6.27
C ALA A 113 0.03 -4.34 -6.81
N LEU A 114 1.22 -3.85 -7.18
CA LEU A 114 1.41 -2.54 -7.80
C LEU A 114 0.77 -2.44 -9.18
N ASN A 115 0.88 -3.48 -10.00
CA ASN A 115 0.21 -3.51 -11.31
C ASN A 115 -1.31 -3.39 -11.16
N SER A 116 -1.90 -4.11 -10.21
CA SER A 116 -3.33 -3.98 -9.90
C SER A 116 -3.67 -2.60 -9.32
N PHE A 117 -2.81 -2.01 -8.51
CA PHE A 117 -3.03 -0.65 -8.00
C PHE A 117 -3.00 0.40 -9.12
N GLN A 118 -2.03 0.31 -10.02
CA GLN A 118 -1.91 1.23 -11.15
C GLN A 118 -3.09 1.11 -12.11
N SER A 119 -3.61 -0.10 -12.35
CA SER A 119 -4.79 -0.29 -13.20
C SER A 119 -6.03 0.38 -12.60
N VAL A 120 -6.24 0.27 -11.29
CA VAL A 120 -7.34 0.94 -10.57
C VAL A 120 -7.17 2.46 -10.58
N GLN A 121 -5.95 2.98 -10.39
CA GLN A 121 -5.67 4.42 -10.48
C GLN A 121 -6.00 4.97 -11.88
N ARG A 122 -5.61 4.27 -12.95
CA ARG A 122 -5.94 4.66 -14.33
C ARG A 122 -7.44 4.63 -14.58
N LEU A 123 -8.14 3.63 -14.04
CA LEU A 123 -9.60 3.57 -14.13
C LEU A 123 -10.26 4.73 -13.39
N ALA A 124 -9.79 5.06 -12.18
CA ALA A 124 -10.27 6.21 -11.42
C ALA A 124 -10.08 7.53 -12.19
N ALA A 125 -8.89 7.74 -12.75
CA ALA A 125 -8.59 8.91 -13.58
C ALA A 125 -9.45 8.98 -14.84
N SER A 126 -9.67 7.85 -15.53
CA SER A 126 -10.55 7.80 -16.70
C SER A 126 -12.00 8.14 -16.33
N LYS A 127 -12.50 7.62 -15.21
CA LYS A 127 -13.85 7.91 -14.71
C LYS A 127 -14.00 9.38 -14.33
N GLU A 128 -13.03 9.95 -13.63
CA GLU A 128 -13.05 11.36 -13.27
C GLU A 128 -13.01 12.27 -14.50
N LYS A 129 -12.14 11.97 -15.47
CA LYS A 129 -12.08 12.70 -16.75
C LYS A 129 -13.39 12.62 -17.52
N GLU A 130 -14.07 11.47 -17.51
CA GLU A 130 -15.39 11.33 -18.13
C GLU A 130 -16.46 12.18 -17.41
N MET A 131 -16.46 12.20 -16.08
CA MET A 131 -17.38 13.02 -15.29
C MET A 131 -17.16 14.51 -15.56
N VAL A 132 -15.90 14.95 -15.59
CA VAL A 132 -15.52 16.32 -15.98
C VAL A 132 -16.03 16.65 -17.37
N ARG A 133 -15.83 15.75 -18.35
CA ARG A 133 -16.30 15.99 -19.72
C ARG A 133 -17.82 16.13 -19.78
N LYS A 134 -18.56 15.31 -19.01
CA LYS A 134 -20.02 15.41 -18.92
C LYS A 134 -20.46 16.70 -18.21
N ALA A 135 -19.76 17.11 -17.14
CA ALA A 135 -20.03 18.37 -16.45
C ALA A 135 -19.76 19.58 -17.36
N LYS A 136 -18.64 19.61 -18.09
CA LYS A 136 -18.34 20.65 -19.10
C LYS A 136 -19.42 20.71 -20.19
N ALA A 137 -19.86 19.55 -20.70
CA ALA A 137 -20.91 19.47 -21.71
C ALA A 137 -22.28 19.95 -21.19
N ASN A 138 -22.67 19.57 -19.97
CA ASN A 138 -23.91 20.03 -19.34
C ASN A 138 -23.87 21.54 -19.03
N ALA A 139 -22.70 22.09 -18.73
CA ALA A 139 -22.49 23.53 -18.52
C ALA A 139 -22.39 24.33 -19.83
N GLY A 140 -22.47 23.68 -21.01
CA GLY A 140 -22.35 24.36 -22.30
C GLY A 140 -20.94 24.87 -22.63
N ILE A 141 -19.92 24.39 -21.90
CA ILE A 141 -18.52 24.80 -22.10
C ILE A 141 -17.89 23.85 -23.13
N SER A 142 -17.62 24.38 -24.33
CA SER A 142 -16.97 23.61 -25.40
C SER A 142 -15.57 23.09 -24.98
N PRO A 143 -15.15 21.89 -25.43
CA PRO A 143 -13.84 21.31 -25.08
C PRO A 143 -12.62 22.16 -25.52
N PHE A 144 -12.83 23.13 -26.40
CA PHE A 144 -11.79 23.99 -26.99
C PHE A 144 -11.72 25.40 -26.38
N GLY A 145 -12.44 25.68 -25.28
CA GLY A 145 -12.38 27.00 -24.64
C GLY A 145 -13.06 28.13 -25.44
N ASP A 146 -13.61 27.83 -26.63
CA ASP A 146 -14.50 28.73 -27.33
C ASP A 146 -15.79 28.86 -26.51
N LYS A 147 -15.84 29.94 -25.73
CA LYS A 147 -17.08 30.48 -25.20
C LYS A 147 -18.05 30.56 -26.38
N LYS A 148 -19.08 29.74 -26.40
CA LYS A 148 -20.24 30.02 -27.24
C LYS A 148 -20.94 31.21 -26.59
N GLN A 149 -20.36 32.39 -26.80
CA GLN A 149 -20.92 33.66 -26.42
C GLN A 149 -22.07 33.91 -27.39
N GLU A 150 -23.16 33.15 -27.25
CA GLU A 150 -24.47 33.59 -27.74
C GLU A 150 -24.85 34.78 -26.85
N THR A 151 -24.26 35.94 -27.19
CA THR A 151 -24.71 37.23 -26.71
C THR A 151 -26.07 37.45 -27.37
N LEU A 152 -27.12 36.88 -26.78
CA LEU A 152 -28.48 37.27 -27.11
C LEU A 152 -28.70 38.64 -26.45
N ILE A 153 -28.28 39.68 -27.15
CA ILE A 153 -28.63 41.07 -26.84
C ILE A 153 -30.10 41.21 -27.20
N GLU A 154 -31.00 40.91 -26.25
CA GLU A 154 -32.39 41.37 -26.36
C GLU A 154 -32.97 41.73 -24.99
N LEU A 155 -33.21 43.04 -24.85
CA LEU A 155 -34.30 43.69 -24.14
C LEU A 155 -34.29 43.65 -22.59
N GLN A 156 -33.80 44.78 -22.08
CA GLN A 156 -34.20 45.53 -20.89
C GLN A 156 -35.52 45.08 -20.22
N ASP A 157 -35.43 44.23 -19.20
CA ASP A 157 -36.49 44.03 -18.20
C ASP A 157 -35.88 43.63 -16.83
N ASN A 158 -36.45 44.09 -15.71
CA ASN A 158 -35.92 43.83 -14.36
C ASN A 158 -35.96 42.33 -13.96
N ARG A 159 -36.73 41.51 -14.70
CA ARG A 159 -36.72 40.04 -14.59
C ARG A 159 -35.46 39.42 -15.18
N THR A 160 -34.94 39.99 -16.26
CA THR A 160 -33.73 39.53 -16.96
C THR A 160 -32.50 39.65 -16.04
N GLN A 161 -32.45 40.68 -15.19
CA GLN A 161 -31.30 40.88 -14.29
C GLN A 161 -31.22 39.84 -13.15
N ARG A 162 -32.35 39.41 -12.59
CA ARG A 162 -32.36 38.27 -11.64
C ARG A 162 -31.96 36.96 -12.32
N GLN A 163 -32.39 36.76 -13.56
CA GLN A 163 -32.09 35.55 -14.33
C GLN A 163 -30.61 35.49 -14.75
N ILE A 164 -30.02 36.62 -15.14
CA ILE A 164 -28.58 36.78 -15.40
C ILE A 164 -27.78 36.54 -14.12
N GLN A 165 -28.21 37.09 -12.98
CA GLN A 165 -27.51 36.86 -11.70
C GLN A 165 -27.56 35.38 -11.27
N GLN A 166 -28.69 34.69 -11.52
CA GLN A 166 -28.83 33.27 -11.23
C GLN A 166 -27.99 32.39 -12.18
N GLN A 167 -27.91 32.76 -13.46
CA GLN A 167 -27.00 32.13 -14.42
C GLN A 167 -25.53 32.33 -14.04
N GLN A 168 -25.13 33.55 -13.67
CA GLN A 168 -23.76 33.84 -13.23
C GLN A 168 -23.38 33.04 -11.99
N LEU A 169 -24.28 32.91 -11.01
CA LEU A 169 -24.04 32.12 -9.80
C LEU A 169 -23.90 30.62 -10.11
N GLN A 170 -24.70 30.11 -11.05
CA GLN A 170 -24.64 28.72 -11.49
C GLN A 170 -23.38 28.43 -12.32
N GLU A 171 -22.96 29.39 -13.16
CA GLU A 171 -21.72 29.32 -13.93
C GLU A 171 -20.50 29.35 -13.00
N GLU A 172 -20.50 30.20 -11.96
CA GLU A 172 -19.44 30.25 -10.96
C GLU A 172 -19.34 28.94 -10.16
N GLN A 173 -20.47 28.34 -9.78
CA GLN A 173 -20.49 27.03 -9.11
C GLN A 173 -19.97 25.91 -10.02
N ASN A 174 -20.36 25.91 -11.29
CA ASN A 174 -19.86 24.95 -12.28
C ASN A 174 -18.36 25.10 -12.51
N LEU A 175 -17.84 26.33 -12.58
CA LEU A 175 -16.42 26.61 -12.71
C LEU A 175 -15.63 26.12 -11.49
N ARG A 176 -16.11 26.38 -10.26
CA ARG A 176 -15.45 25.87 -9.04
C ARG A 176 -15.41 24.35 -8.98
N MET A 177 -16.54 23.69 -9.30
CA MET A 177 -16.59 22.22 -9.38
C MET A 177 -15.60 21.70 -10.43
N LEU A 178 -15.45 22.43 -11.54
CA LEU A 178 -14.52 22.08 -12.60
C LEU A 178 -13.06 22.18 -12.19
N GLU A 179 -12.70 23.25 -11.48
CA GLU A 179 -11.37 23.47 -10.93
C GLU A 179 -11.01 22.37 -9.91
N GLU A 180 -11.93 22.01 -9.02
CA GLU A 180 -11.74 20.92 -8.05
C GLU A 180 -11.47 19.58 -8.75
N HIS A 181 -12.20 19.28 -9.82
CA HIS A 181 -11.96 18.07 -10.60
C HIS A 181 -10.65 18.10 -11.38
N GLU A 182 -10.26 19.24 -11.98
CA GLU A 182 -8.96 19.35 -12.65
C GLU A 182 -7.81 19.19 -11.66
N ALA A 183 -7.95 19.71 -10.43
CA ALA A 183 -6.97 19.49 -9.36
C ALA A 183 -6.87 18.00 -8.99
N SER A 184 -7.99 17.29 -8.88
CA SER A 184 -8.01 15.85 -8.59
C SER A 184 -7.35 15.03 -9.71
N ILE A 185 -7.60 15.36 -10.98
CA ILE A 185 -6.96 14.70 -12.13
C ILE A 185 -5.44 14.90 -12.08
N ARG A 186 -4.97 16.12 -11.81
CA ARG A 186 -3.51 16.40 -11.68
C ARG A 186 -2.89 15.60 -10.54
N GLN A 187 -3.58 15.47 -9.41
CA GLN A 187 -3.11 14.65 -8.31
C GLN A 187 -3.02 13.17 -8.71
N LEU A 188 -4.02 12.64 -9.41
CA LEU A 188 -3.99 11.27 -9.94
C LEU A 188 -2.84 11.04 -10.92
N GLU A 189 -2.54 12.00 -11.79
CA GLU A 189 -1.40 11.94 -12.70
C GLU A 189 -0.06 11.90 -11.93
N SER A 190 0.07 12.72 -10.88
CA SER A 190 1.23 12.68 -9.98
C SER A 190 1.36 11.33 -9.27
N ASP A 191 0.26 10.79 -8.76
CA ASP A 191 0.25 9.51 -8.04
C ASP A 191 0.66 8.34 -8.98
N ILE A 192 0.22 8.36 -10.24
CA ILE A 192 0.62 7.38 -11.26
C ILE A 192 2.12 7.52 -11.58
N SER A 193 2.65 8.74 -11.62
CA SER A 193 4.08 8.99 -11.81
C SER A 193 4.91 8.45 -10.65
N ASP A 194 4.44 8.61 -9.41
CA ASP A 194 5.09 8.07 -8.23
C ASP A 194 5.13 6.53 -8.25
N VAL A 195 4.04 5.87 -8.68
CA VAL A 195 4.04 4.41 -8.85
C VAL A 195 5.05 3.97 -9.92
N ASN A 196 5.17 4.71 -11.03
CA ASN A 196 6.20 4.43 -12.04
C ASN A 196 7.62 4.58 -11.48
N GLN A 197 7.85 5.50 -10.56
CA GLN A 197 9.13 5.63 -9.89
C GLN A 197 9.44 4.39 -9.03
N ILE A 198 8.45 3.87 -8.30
CA ILE A 198 8.58 2.61 -7.56
C ILE A 198 8.92 1.45 -8.51
N PHE A 199 8.29 1.36 -9.69
CA PHE A 199 8.65 0.34 -10.68
C PHE A 199 10.09 0.44 -11.16
N LYS A 200 10.63 1.65 -11.34
CA LYS A 200 12.05 1.83 -11.70
C LYS A 200 12.98 1.36 -10.58
N GLU A 201 12.63 1.67 -9.34
CA GLU A 201 13.38 1.20 -8.16
C GLU A 201 13.35 -0.34 -8.06
N LEU A 202 12.19 -0.96 -8.31
CA LEU A 202 12.08 -2.41 -8.39
C LEU A 202 12.89 -2.99 -9.54
N GLY A 203 12.85 -2.38 -10.71
CA GLY A 203 13.64 -2.79 -11.88
C GLY A 203 15.15 -2.76 -11.61
N ALA A 204 15.64 -1.75 -10.87
CA ALA A 204 17.03 -1.69 -10.44
C ALA A 204 17.39 -2.86 -9.51
N LEU A 205 16.47 -3.27 -8.61
CA LEU A 205 16.65 -4.44 -7.75
C LEU A 205 16.62 -5.78 -8.53
N VAL A 206 15.94 -5.85 -9.68
CA VAL A 206 15.98 -7.02 -10.58
C VAL A 206 17.28 -7.07 -11.39
N HIS A 207 17.76 -5.93 -11.90
CA HIS A 207 18.89 -5.90 -12.83
C HIS A 207 20.25 -6.25 -12.18
N GLU A 208 20.35 -6.15 -10.86
CA GLU A 208 21.52 -6.64 -10.08
C GLU A 208 21.61 -8.17 -9.98
N GLN A 209 20.62 -8.90 -10.53
CA GLN A 209 20.51 -10.36 -10.50
C GLN A 209 20.57 -10.93 -11.92
N GLY A 210 21.77 -11.13 -12.47
CA GLY A 210 21.94 -11.82 -13.76
C GLY A 210 21.44 -13.28 -13.71
N GLU A 211 20.67 -13.69 -14.74
CA GLU A 211 20.11 -15.03 -15.05
C GLU A 211 19.28 -15.71 -13.92
N MET A 212 18.02 -16.14 -14.08
CA MET A 212 17.24 -16.58 -15.23
C MET A 212 15.78 -16.14 -14.98
N VAL A 213 15.18 -15.50 -15.99
CA VAL A 213 13.79 -15.05 -16.04
C VAL A 213 12.91 -16.23 -16.40
N ASP A 214 12.01 -16.64 -15.50
CA ASP A 214 10.84 -17.45 -15.86
C ASP A 214 9.73 -17.36 -14.80
N SER A 215 9.14 -16.17 -14.60
CA SER A 215 7.99 -16.02 -13.69
C SER A 215 6.98 -14.92 -14.07
N ILE A 216 7.13 -14.28 -15.23
CA ILE A 216 6.26 -13.18 -15.64
C ILE A 216 4.90 -13.69 -16.20
N GLU A 217 4.85 -14.89 -16.76
CA GLU A 217 3.60 -15.43 -17.33
C GLU A 217 2.71 -16.13 -16.28
N ALA A 218 3.27 -16.55 -15.13
CA ALA A 218 2.53 -17.25 -14.07
C ALA A 218 1.94 -16.34 -12.97
N SER A 219 2.36 -15.07 -12.91
CA SER A 219 1.97 -14.15 -11.82
C SER A 219 0.58 -13.51 -12.03
N VAL A 220 0.08 -13.48 -13.26
CA VAL A 220 -1.27 -12.96 -13.57
C VAL A 220 -2.36 -13.93 -13.09
N GLU A 221 -2.13 -15.24 -13.15
CA GLU A 221 -3.13 -16.25 -12.76
C GLU A 221 -3.21 -16.48 -11.24
N ARG A 222 -2.16 -16.14 -10.46
CA ARG A 222 -2.12 -16.42 -9.01
C ARG A 222 -2.71 -15.33 -8.12
N THR A 223 -3.03 -14.14 -8.64
CA THR A 223 -3.53 -13.03 -7.81
C THR A 223 -4.93 -13.31 -7.24
N GLU A 224 -5.74 -14.15 -7.89
CA GLU A 224 -7.06 -14.56 -7.38
C GLU A 224 -6.97 -15.55 -6.21
N VAL A 225 -5.89 -16.33 -6.13
CA VAL A 225 -5.70 -17.37 -5.08
C VAL A 225 -5.04 -16.81 -3.81
N PHE A 226 -4.16 -15.80 -3.93
CA PHE A 226 -3.42 -15.24 -2.78
C PHE A 226 -4.26 -14.41 -1.79
N VAL A 227 -5.43 -13.91 -2.19
CA VAL A 227 -6.35 -13.20 -1.27
C VAL A 227 -7.01 -14.17 -0.27
N SER A 228 -7.24 -15.42 -0.68
CA SER A 228 -7.85 -16.46 0.18
C SER A 228 -6.84 -17.02 1.19
N GLU A 229 -5.60 -17.32 0.77
CA GLU A 229 -4.56 -17.88 1.65
C GLU A 229 -3.85 -16.83 2.54
N GLY A 230 -3.71 -15.57 2.08
CA GLY A 230 -3.10 -14.49 2.88
C GLY A 230 -3.90 -14.14 4.14
N ALA A 231 -5.24 -14.27 4.08
CA ALA A 231 -6.11 -14.15 5.24
C ALA A 231 -5.93 -15.31 6.23
N GLN A 232 -5.62 -16.52 5.75
CA GLN A 232 -5.43 -17.71 6.57
C GLN A 232 -4.07 -17.70 7.29
N GLN A 233 -3.00 -17.19 6.66
CA GLN A 233 -1.67 -17.09 7.28
C GLN A 233 -1.60 -16.01 8.38
N LEU A 234 -2.35 -14.89 8.26
CA LEU A 234 -2.47 -13.91 9.35
C LEU A 234 -3.35 -14.39 10.51
N ARG A 235 -4.36 -15.24 10.24
CA ARG A 235 -5.13 -15.90 11.30
C ARG A 235 -4.23 -16.85 12.11
N GLN A 236 -3.28 -17.53 11.46
CA GLN A 236 -2.28 -18.36 12.14
C GLN A 236 -1.22 -17.53 12.90
N ALA A 237 -0.76 -16.39 12.37
CA ALA A 237 0.19 -15.53 13.08
C ALA A 237 -0.37 -14.94 14.40
N SER A 238 -1.65 -14.57 14.45
CA SER A 238 -2.27 -14.09 15.71
C SER A 238 -2.43 -15.21 16.76
N THR A 239 -2.66 -16.46 16.32
CA THR A 239 -2.74 -17.61 17.24
C THR A 239 -1.37 -18.05 17.77
N TYR A 240 -0.27 -17.68 17.11
CA TYR A 240 1.07 -17.91 17.65
C TYR A 240 1.40 -16.98 18.83
N GLN A 241 0.97 -15.71 18.78
CA GLN A 241 1.13 -14.79 19.91
C GLN A 241 0.32 -15.19 21.16
N THR A 242 -0.84 -15.84 21.00
CA THR A 242 -1.61 -16.32 22.17
C THR A 242 -1.00 -17.58 22.77
N LYS A 243 -0.37 -18.45 21.96
CA LYS A 243 0.40 -19.62 22.44
C LYS A 243 1.66 -19.22 23.23
N LEU A 244 2.36 -18.15 22.83
CA LEU A 244 3.51 -17.64 23.60
C LEU A 244 3.11 -17.06 24.95
N ARG A 245 1.96 -16.37 25.04
CA ARG A 245 1.41 -15.87 26.32
C ARG A 245 1.03 -17.01 27.27
N LYS A 246 0.43 -18.08 26.76
CA LYS A 246 0.12 -19.29 27.55
C LYS A 246 1.39 -20.00 28.05
N LYS A 247 2.42 -20.14 27.19
CA LYS A 247 3.71 -20.75 27.57
C LYS A 247 4.47 -19.94 28.63
N LYS A 248 4.45 -18.60 28.55
CA LYS A 248 5.03 -17.72 29.59
C LYS A 248 4.34 -17.89 30.94
N CYS A 249 3.00 -18.00 30.95
CA CYS A 249 2.24 -18.22 32.19
C CYS A 249 2.60 -19.58 32.85
N VAL A 250 2.70 -20.64 32.05
CA VAL A 250 3.11 -21.97 32.54
C VAL A 250 4.52 -21.95 33.13
N LEU A 251 5.48 -21.27 32.50
CA LEU A 251 6.84 -21.13 33.05
C LEU A 251 6.87 -20.35 34.38
N ILE A 252 6.05 -19.31 34.53
CA ILE A 252 5.93 -18.55 35.78
C ILE A 252 5.38 -19.43 36.91
N VAL A 253 4.35 -20.25 36.63
CA VAL A 253 3.76 -21.16 37.62
C VAL A 253 4.77 -22.21 38.08
N ILE A 254 5.53 -22.81 37.14
CA ILE A 254 6.58 -23.78 37.48
C ILE A 254 7.66 -23.12 38.36
N GLY A 255 8.09 -21.91 38.01
CA GLY A 255 9.05 -21.15 38.82
C GLY A 255 8.57 -20.87 40.24
N ALA A 256 7.29 -20.51 40.41
CA ALA A 256 6.68 -20.26 41.71
C ALA A 256 6.63 -21.52 42.59
N VAL A 257 6.33 -22.68 42.00
CA VAL A 257 6.31 -23.97 42.73
C VAL A 257 7.71 -24.34 43.20
N VAL A 258 8.73 -24.21 42.35
CA VAL A 258 10.13 -24.47 42.72
C VAL A 258 10.58 -23.54 43.85
N LEU A 259 10.27 -22.25 43.78
CA LEU A 259 10.56 -21.28 44.84
C LEU A 259 9.88 -21.65 46.17
N SER A 260 8.62 -22.09 46.12
CA SER A 260 7.87 -22.48 47.32
C SER A 260 8.48 -23.69 48.01
N ILE A 261 8.94 -24.68 47.23
CA ILE A 261 9.61 -25.87 47.75
C ILE A 261 10.96 -25.50 48.39
N LEU A 262 11.74 -24.65 47.73
CA LEU A 262 13.04 -24.21 48.27
C LEU A 262 12.87 -23.45 49.59
N ILE A 263 11.89 -22.56 49.69
CA ILE A 263 11.59 -21.85 50.95
C ILE A 263 11.17 -22.83 52.05
N GLY A 264 10.33 -23.82 51.73
CA GLY A 264 9.91 -24.83 52.69
C GLY A 264 11.08 -25.67 53.24
N ILE A 265 12.01 -26.06 52.38
CA ILE A 265 13.23 -26.80 52.78
C ILE A 265 14.11 -25.94 53.67
N ILE A 266 14.31 -24.66 53.32
CA ILE A 266 15.12 -23.75 54.13
C ILE A 266 14.52 -23.59 55.52
N VAL A 267 13.21 -23.33 55.63
CA VAL A 267 12.52 -23.16 56.92
C VAL A 267 12.61 -24.42 57.78
N TRP A 268 12.43 -25.61 57.18
CA TRP A 268 12.58 -26.89 57.87
C TRP A 268 14.01 -27.15 58.34
N GLN A 269 15.01 -26.69 57.59
CA GLN A 269 16.42 -26.84 57.97
C GLN A 269 16.87 -25.83 59.05
N THR A 270 16.20 -24.68 59.15
CA THR A 270 16.46 -23.66 60.19
C THR A 270 15.61 -23.80 61.46
N SER A 271 14.58 -24.65 61.48
CA SER A 271 13.75 -24.92 62.67
C SER A 271 14.22 -26.18 63.39
#